data_AF-A0A3A0DUG4-F1
#
_entry.id   AF-A0A3A0DUG4-F1
#
_cell.length_a   1.000
_cell.length_b   1.000
_cell.length_c   1.000
_cell.angle_alpha   90.00
_cell.angle_beta   90.00
_cell.angle_gamma   90.00
#
_symmetry.space_group_name_H-M   'P 1'
#
loop_
_entity.id
_entity.type
_entity.pdbx_description
1 polymer ?
#
loop_
_entity_poly.entity_id
_entity_poly.type
_entity_poly.pdbx_seq_one_letter_code
_entity_poly.pdbx_strand_id
1 'polypeptide(L)'
;MPSHQRGFKIVWSLIILVFSAQFAFAGETKTADNADKKKTKKIKFAYPNRPDELEDQVLDLFDAKCAFAGCHAGTTAPQGLDLTEEFFKANLINVKSEDWPRYMRVKPGDANNSYLMGKIRGSASIKGERMPKGSQPLSAQEIGLVERWINSLAQDVKVDMPVREYVQAFPGLTLANLQTAETFEKGAFMYRIAHRFNSPTNVGFDQLFGLDGGASMMTQLAFPFSDKFLISGARSKINATFEVGAKWRLFRQKSDGSTPFSAALYAGVDWATLKGIADPDNPAQNLKRTAGDRFALFAQLPVTRQFGRKLSAAFVPGVLLNGNVNVSGEDPLVTMGVGAKYSFNEKYGLFAEIVPIVSGDATALTVGGTYLKDGKQTFSDTFAAGVEIKSGGHVFHILVSNSGGNTTNQYMSGGNFDILDGDFRLGFSIYRILNYPFGF
;
A
#
# COMPACT_ATOMS: atom_id res chain seq x y z
N MET A 1 -31.67 -14.49 -50.99
CA MET A 1 -32.30 -15.72 -50.47
C MET A 1 -31.98 -16.87 -51.42
N PRO A 2 -31.86 -18.12 -50.96
CA PRO A 2 -31.34 -18.70 -49.70
C PRO A 2 -30.16 -19.68 -50.03
N SER A 3 -29.45 -20.40 -49.15
CA SER A 3 -29.85 -21.19 -47.98
C SER A 3 -28.62 -21.67 -47.15
N HIS A 4 -28.78 -21.64 -45.82
CA HIS A 4 -28.42 -22.66 -44.80
C HIS A 4 -27.16 -23.56 -44.99
N GLN A 5 -26.28 -23.74 -44.00
CA GLN A 5 -26.59 -24.39 -42.72
C GLN A 5 -25.64 -24.09 -41.54
N ARG A 6 -26.24 -24.28 -40.35
CA ARG A 6 -25.79 -24.17 -38.96
C ARG A 6 -24.58 -25.05 -38.60
N GLY A 7 -23.82 -24.58 -37.61
CA GLY A 7 -22.90 -25.41 -36.81
C GLY A 7 -22.59 -24.76 -35.46
N PHE A 8 -23.41 -25.05 -34.46
CA PHE A 8 -23.29 -24.65 -33.06
C PHE A 8 -22.13 -25.44 -32.41
N LYS A 9 -21.09 -24.80 -31.86
CA LYS A 9 -20.32 -25.34 -30.73
C LYS A 9 -19.87 -24.24 -29.78
N ILE A 10 -20.28 -24.46 -28.54
CA ILE A 10 -20.06 -23.73 -27.29
C ILE A 10 -18.56 -23.68 -26.96
N VAL A 11 -18.03 -22.52 -26.58
CA VAL A 11 -16.67 -22.37 -26.03
C VAL A 11 -16.78 -22.00 -24.56
N TRP A 12 -16.40 -22.95 -23.69
CA TRP A 12 -16.04 -22.72 -22.30
C TRP A 12 -14.54 -22.40 -22.19
N SER A 13 -14.22 -21.40 -21.38
CA SER A 13 -13.10 -21.26 -20.42
C SER A 13 -11.72 -21.85 -20.76
N LEU A 14 -10.69 -20.99 -20.85
CA LEU A 14 -9.32 -21.16 -20.28
C LEU A 14 -8.34 -20.14 -20.87
N ILE A 15 -7.92 -19.12 -20.11
CA ILE A 15 -6.57 -18.53 -20.18
C ILE A 15 -6.13 -18.15 -18.76
N ILE A 16 -5.61 -19.16 -18.05
CA ILE A 16 -4.56 -19.03 -17.04
C ILE A 16 -3.31 -19.52 -17.75
N LEU A 17 -2.31 -18.66 -17.97
CA LEU A 17 -0.95 -19.05 -18.36
C LEU A 17 -0.01 -17.86 -18.18
N VAL A 18 0.49 -17.68 -16.96
CA VAL A 18 1.71 -16.95 -16.69
C VAL A 18 2.49 -17.70 -15.61
N PHE A 19 3.81 -17.82 -15.82
CA PHE A 19 4.86 -18.30 -14.92
C PHE A 19 5.10 -19.81 -14.80
N SER A 20 6.01 -20.30 -15.64
CA SER A 20 6.92 -21.39 -15.30
C SER A 20 8.32 -21.05 -15.83
N ALA A 21 9.15 -20.45 -14.97
CA ALA A 21 10.59 -20.35 -15.17
C ALA A 21 11.27 -20.95 -13.93
N GLN A 22 11.70 -22.20 -14.06
CA GLN A 22 12.53 -22.89 -13.09
C GLN A 22 13.97 -22.37 -13.22
N PHE A 23 14.46 -21.68 -12.20
CA PHE A 23 15.90 -21.57 -11.97
C PHE A 23 16.32 -22.72 -11.06
N ALA A 24 17.15 -23.61 -11.60
CA ALA A 24 17.85 -24.64 -10.84
C ALA A 24 19.15 -24.04 -10.29
N PHE A 25 19.29 -24.00 -8.97
CA PHE A 25 20.58 -23.91 -8.30
C PHE A 25 20.81 -25.22 -7.56
N ALA A 26 21.81 -25.97 -8.01
CA ALA A 26 22.32 -27.15 -7.33
C ALA A 26 23.30 -26.71 -6.24
N GLY A 27 23.10 -27.22 -5.03
CA GLY A 27 23.99 -27.03 -3.89
C GLY A 27 23.53 -27.94 -2.76
N GLU A 28 24.07 -29.15 -2.71
CA GLU A 28 23.89 -30.10 -1.61
C GLU A 28 24.41 -29.50 -0.30
N THR A 29 23.59 -29.48 0.75
CA THR A 29 24.08 -29.69 2.12
C THR A 29 23.03 -30.39 2.97
N LYS A 30 23.56 -31.19 3.90
CA LYS A 30 22.95 -32.30 4.63
C LYS A 30 21.89 -31.86 5.67
N THR A 31 20.81 -32.65 5.71
CA THR A 31 19.99 -33.05 6.87
C THR A 31 20.08 -32.22 8.16
N ALA A 32 18.98 -31.58 8.52
CA ALA A 32 18.54 -31.45 9.90
C ALA A 32 17.01 -31.53 9.96
N ASP A 33 16.52 -32.58 10.61
CA ASP A 33 15.13 -32.78 10.97
C ASP A 33 14.61 -31.60 11.81
N ASN A 34 13.52 -30.95 11.38
CA ASN A 34 12.35 -30.82 12.24
C ASN A 34 11.11 -30.44 11.44
N ALA A 35 10.04 -31.17 11.70
CA ALA A 35 8.82 -31.18 10.93
C ALA A 35 7.96 -29.93 11.17
N ASP A 36 7.49 -29.31 10.09
CA ASP A 36 6.39 -28.34 10.13
C ASP A 36 5.23 -28.87 9.26
N LYS A 37 4.27 -29.51 9.93
CA LYS A 37 3.01 -29.97 9.33
C LYS A 37 1.86 -29.12 9.89
N LYS A 38 1.64 -27.93 9.33
CA LYS A 38 0.33 -27.25 9.45
C LYS A 38 -0.71 -27.99 8.62
N LYS A 39 -1.37 -28.98 9.24
CA LYS A 39 -2.63 -29.55 8.76
C LYS A 39 -3.75 -28.57 9.08
N THR A 40 -4.50 -28.18 8.06
CA THR A 40 -5.80 -27.50 8.14
C THR A 40 -6.76 -28.28 9.06
N LYS A 41 -6.88 -27.82 10.31
CA LYS A 41 -7.89 -28.31 11.26
C LYS A 41 -9.22 -27.62 10.94
N LYS A 42 -10.20 -28.39 10.46
CA LYS A 42 -11.61 -28.01 10.64
C LYS A 42 -11.84 -27.85 12.14
N ILE A 43 -12.35 -26.68 12.56
CA ILE A 43 -12.69 -26.40 13.95
C ILE A 43 -13.69 -27.47 14.43
N LYS A 44 -13.21 -28.42 15.23
CA LYS A 44 -14.04 -29.38 15.96
C LYS A 44 -14.20 -28.81 17.36
N PHE A 45 -15.40 -28.33 17.68
CA PHE A 45 -15.77 -27.95 19.05
C PHE A 45 -15.88 -29.23 19.89
N ALA A 46 -14.78 -29.61 20.54
CA ALA A 46 -14.76 -30.57 21.63
C ALA A 46 -14.14 -29.85 22.83
N TYR A 47 -14.93 -29.62 23.89
CA TYR A 47 -14.44 -29.03 25.13
C TYR A 47 -13.38 -29.93 25.78
N PRO A 48 -12.22 -29.37 26.11
CA PRO A 48 -11.91 -29.16 27.52
C PRO A 48 -11.51 -27.70 27.82
N ASN A 49 -11.99 -27.19 28.95
CA ASN A 49 -11.73 -25.84 29.43
C ASN A 49 -10.31 -25.72 30.00
N ARG A 50 -9.33 -25.34 29.17
CA ARG A 50 -8.11 -24.74 29.67
C ARG A 50 -7.97 -23.30 29.15
N PRO A 51 -7.51 -22.34 29.99
CA PRO A 51 -7.43 -20.93 29.59
C PRO A 51 -6.58 -20.66 28.35
N ASP A 52 -5.52 -21.46 28.13
CA ASP A 52 -4.65 -21.44 26.95
C ASP A 52 -5.40 -21.82 25.66
N GLU A 53 -6.19 -22.89 25.67
CA GLU A 53 -6.96 -23.29 24.48
C GLU A 53 -8.05 -22.29 24.09
N LEU A 54 -8.62 -21.57 25.05
CA LEU A 54 -9.58 -20.49 24.78
C LEU A 54 -8.90 -19.27 24.17
N GLU A 55 -7.68 -18.96 24.64
CA GLU A 55 -6.89 -17.86 24.15
C GLU A 55 -6.51 -18.06 22.68
N ASP A 56 -5.97 -19.24 22.33
CA ASP A 56 -5.62 -19.59 20.94
C ASP A 56 -6.83 -19.47 20.00
N GLN A 57 -8.01 -19.92 20.44
CA GLN A 57 -9.24 -19.81 19.65
C GLN A 57 -9.72 -18.36 19.48
N VAL A 58 -9.57 -17.52 20.52
CA VAL A 58 -9.89 -16.08 20.41
C VAL A 58 -8.90 -15.38 19.49
N LEU A 59 -7.63 -15.76 19.53
CA LEU A 59 -6.62 -15.25 18.63
C LEU A 59 -6.93 -15.61 17.18
N ASP A 60 -7.21 -16.89 16.88
CA ASP A 60 -7.66 -17.34 15.55
C ASP A 60 -8.87 -16.52 15.04
N LEU A 61 -9.82 -16.24 15.93
CA LEU A 61 -10.99 -15.40 15.61
C LEU A 61 -10.58 -13.96 15.32
N PHE A 62 -9.67 -13.38 16.10
CA PHE A 62 -9.20 -12.01 15.90
C PHE A 62 -8.40 -11.90 14.61
N ASP A 63 -7.45 -12.79 14.34
CA ASP A 63 -6.70 -12.79 13.09
C ASP A 63 -7.62 -12.88 11.87
N ALA A 64 -8.67 -13.70 11.95
CA ALA A 64 -9.64 -13.85 10.86
C ALA A 64 -10.57 -12.64 10.67
N LYS A 65 -10.91 -11.89 11.73
CA LYS A 65 -12.04 -10.93 11.71
C LYS A 65 -11.71 -9.51 12.19
N CYS A 66 -10.55 -9.30 12.81
CA CYS A 66 -10.20 -8.06 13.51
C CYS A 66 -8.76 -7.60 13.20
N ALA A 67 -7.79 -8.47 13.43
CA ALA A 67 -6.35 -8.21 13.44
C ALA A 67 -5.71 -8.36 12.07
N PHE A 68 -6.19 -7.58 11.11
CA PHE A 68 -5.62 -7.55 9.77
C PHE A 68 -5.27 -6.14 9.32
N ALA A 69 -4.38 -6.06 8.33
CA ALA A 69 -3.88 -4.80 7.84
C ALA A 69 -5.03 -3.85 7.41
N GLY A 70 -5.02 -2.63 7.92
CA GLY A 70 -6.09 -1.65 7.73
C GLY A 70 -7.25 -1.72 8.75
N CYS A 71 -7.35 -2.78 9.56
CA CYS A 71 -8.21 -2.83 10.73
C CYS A 71 -7.33 -2.78 11.98
N HIS A 72 -7.20 -3.87 12.75
CA HIS A 72 -6.51 -3.86 14.03
C HIS A 72 -5.16 -4.60 13.99
N ALA A 73 -4.32 -4.34 12.99
CA ALA A 73 -2.97 -4.89 12.92
C ALA A 73 -1.92 -3.80 12.66
N GLY A 74 -0.80 -3.90 13.38
CA GLY A 74 0.39 -3.08 13.18
C GLY A 74 0.27 -1.65 13.70
N THR A 75 1.23 -0.81 13.33
CA THR A 75 1.41 0.52 13.94
C THR A 75 0.38 1.57 13.54
N THR A 76 -0.36 1.30 12.47
CA THR A 76 -1.36 2.20 11.92
C THR A 76 -2.79 1.79 12.28
N ALA A 77 -2.96 0.81 13.17
CA ALA A 77 -4.27 0.38 13.64
C ALA A 77 -5.05 1.55 14.26
N PRO A 78 -6.37 1.68 14.01
CA PRO A 78 -7.19 2.72 14.62
C PRO A 78 -7.12 2.68 16.15
N GLN A 79 -7.01 3.85 16.78
CA GLN A 79 -6.89 4.00 18.25
C GLN A 79 -5.66 3.28 18.84
N GLY A 80 -4.63 3.09 18.01
CA GLY A 80 -3.44 2.30 18.33
C GLY A 80 -3.74 0.84 18.70
N LEU A 81 -4.94 0.33 18.42
CA LEU A 81 -5.41 -0.98 18.89
C LEU A 81 -4.91 -2.09 17.96
N ASP A 82 -3.73 -2.64 18.29
CA ASP A 82 -3.11 -3.78 17.64
C ASP A 82 -3.59 -5.08 18.31
N LEU A 83 -4.32 -5.90 17.56
CA LEU A 83 -4.93 -7.15 18.01
C LEU A 83 -4.21 -8.39 17.47
N THR A 84 -3.00 -8.23 16.92
CA THR A 84 -2.13 -9.35 16.57
C THR A 84 -1.71 -10.15 17.81
N GLU A 85 -1.31 -11.40 17.63
CA GLU A 85 -0.89 -12.35 18.69
C GLU A 85 0.00 -11.72 19.76
N GLU A 86 0.99 -10.95 19.34
CA GLU A 86 1.94 -10.32 20.24
C GLU A 86 1.27 -9.26 21.14
N PHE A 87 0.32 -8.48 20.60
CA PHE A 87 -0.16 -7.25 21.21
C PHE A 87 -1.57 -7.30 21.79
N PHE A 88 -2.41 -8.27 21.41
CA PHE A 88 -3.85 -8.20 21.69
C PHE A 88 -4.17 -8.19 23.19
N LYS A 89 -3.48 -9.01 24.00
CA LYS A 89 -3.69 -9.04 25.46
C LYS A 89 -3.37 -7.70 26.09
N ALA A 90 -2.19 -7.15 25.82
CA ALA A 90 -1.74 -5.88 26.37
C ALA A 90 -2.59 -4.69 25.91
N ASN A 91 -3.23 -4.81 24.73
CA ASN A 91 -4.13 -3.79 24.21
C ASN A 91 -5.56 -3.86 24.75
N LEU A 92 -5.97 -5.02 25.28
CA LEU A 92 -7.36 -5.25 25.70
C LEU A 92 -7.51 -5.33 27.22
N ILE A 93 -6.67 -6.12 27.88
CA ILE A 93 -6.82 -6.51 29.28
C ILE A 93 -6.44 -5.33 30.18
N ASN A 94 -7.36 -4.91 31.04
CA ASN A 94 -7.15 -3.79 31.98
C ASN A 94 -6.79 -2.45 31.30
N VAL A 95 -7.08 -2.31 30.02
CA VAL A 95 -6.92 -1.05 29.26
C VAL A 95 -8.25 -0.32 29.21
N LYS A 96 -8.29 0.95 29.59
CA LYS A 96 -9.51 1.78 29.48
C LYS A 96 -9.94 1.92 28.01
N SER A 97 -11.24 1.83 27.76
CA SER A 97 -11.79 2.15 26.44
C SER A 97 -11.62 3.64 26.14
N GLU A 98 -11.12 3.99 24.95
CA GLU A 98 -11.00 5.39 24.53
C GLU A 98 -12.37 6.03 24.27
N ASP A 99 -13.31 5.23 23.74
CA ASP A 99 -14.67 5.68 23.47
C ASP A 99 -15.49 5.90 24.75
N TRP A 100 -15.28 5.04 25.75
CA TRP A 100 -16.00 5.06 27.03
C TRP A 100 -15.04 4.74 28.20
N PRO A 101 -14.28 5.73 28.71
CA PRO A 101 -13.23 5.51 29.71
C PRO A 101 -13.68 4.94 31.06
N ARG A 102 -14.99 4.86 31.30
CA ARG A 102 -15.59 4.18 32.47
C ARG A 102 -15.51 2.66 32.39
N TYR A 103 -15.37 2.09 31.20
CA TYR A 103 -15.23 0.65 30.99
C TYR A 103 -13.80 0.30 30.58
N MET A 104 -13.35 -0.89 30.98
CA MET A 104 -12.18 -1.51 30.38
C MET A 104 -12.57 -2.10 29.03
N ARG A 105 -11.64 -2.10 28.07
CA ARG A 105 -11.78 -2.82 26.78
C ARG A 105 -12.11 -4.29 27.08
N VAL A 106 -11.28 -4.93 27.91
CA VAL A 106 -11.57 -6.19 28.59
C VAL A 106 -11.32 -6.01 30.09
N LYS A 107 -12.37 -6.28 30.89
CA LYS A 107 -12.29 -6.41 32.34
C LYS A 107 -12.13 -7.91 32.67
N PRO A 108 -10.95 -8.36 33.13
CA PRO A 108 -10.69 -9.76 33.39
C PRO A 108 -11.69 -10.37 34.37
N GLY A 109 -12.22 -11.55 34.05
CA GLY A 109 -13.21 -12.26 34.86
C GLY A 109 -14.64 -11.67 34.78
N ASP A 110 -14.89 -10.63 33.98
CA ASP A 110 -16.18 -9.94 33.92
C ASP A 110 -16.51 -9.46 32.50
N ALA A 111 -16.99 -10.39 31.67
CA ALA A 111 -17.40 -10.11 30.29
C ALA A 111 -18.56 -9.11 30.21
N ASN A 112 -19.48 -9.11 31.18
CA ASN A 112 -20.64 -8.23 31.19
C ASN A 112 -20.26 -6.75 31.33
N ASN A 113 -19.15 -6.47 32.02
CA ASN A 113 -18.61 -5.11 32.17
C ASN A 113 -17.39 -4.85 31.26
N SER A 114 -17.19 -5.65 30.22
CA SER A 114 -16.14 -5.46 29.21
C SER A 114 -16.69 -4.74 27.98
N TYR A 115 -16.08 -3.60 27.61
CA TYR A 115 -16.53 -2.79 26.46
C TYR A 115 -16.47 -3.55 25.13
N LEU A 116 -15.50 -4.46 24.97
CA LEU A 116 -15.37 -5.33 23.81
C LEU A 116 -16.66 -6.11 23.53
N MET A 117 -17.31 -6.65 24.58
CA MET A 117 -18.56 -7.41 24.43
C MET A 117 -19.68 -6.54 23.86
N GLY A 118 -19.79 -5.29 24.30
CA GLY A 118 -20.72 -4.32 23.71
C GLY A 118 -20.42 -4.07 22.23
N LYS A 119 -19.15 -3.88 21.87
CA LYS A 119 -18.73 -3.62 20.48
C LYS A 119 -19.03 -4.78 19.55
N ILE A 120 -18.83 -6.03 19.97
CA ILE A 120 -19.10 -7.20 19.12
C ILE A 120 -20.59 -7.57 19.07
N ARG A 121 -21.35 -7.29 20.13
CA ARG A 121 -22.81 -7.52 20.19
C ARG A 121 -23.63 -6.40 19.52
N GLY A 122 -23.07 -5.20 19.38
CA GLY A 122 -23.77 -4.05 18.80
C GLY A 122 -24.72 -3.37 19.78
N SER A 123 -24.39 -3.35 21.07
CA SER A 123 -25.24 -2.77 22.12
C SER A 123 -25.46 -1.27 21.92
N ALA A 124 -26.62 -0.75 22.36
CA ALA A 124 -26.96 0.67 22.22
C ALA A 124 -26.00 1.64 22.92
N SER A 125 -25.23 1.16 23.90
CA SER A 125 -24.25 1.94 24.67
C SER A 125 -22.88 2.11 23.99
N ILE A 126 -22.66 1.53 22.80
CA ILE A 126 -21.37 1.67 22.11
C ILE A 126 -21.26 3.00 21.38
N LYS A 127 -20.03 3.49 21.23
CA LYS A 127 -19.73 4.57 20.28
C LYS A 127 -19.40 3.98 18.91
N GLY A 128 -19.96 4.61 17.87
CA GLY A 128 -19.80 4.16 16.48
C GLY A 128 -20.56 2.87 16.18
N GLU A 129 -20.04 2.06 15.27
CA GLU A 129 -20.73 0.85 14.79
C GLU A 129 -20.25 -0.43 15.52
N ARG A 130 -21.05 -1.48 15.41
CA ARG A 130 -20.73 -2.85 15.83
C ARG A 130 -19.48 -3.35 15.09
N MET A 131 -18.61 -4.07 15.80
CA MET A 131 -17.45 -4.77 15.23
C MET A 131 -17.75 -6.25 14.94
N PRO A 132 -17.21 -6.84 13.86
CA PRO A 132 -16.43 -6.19 12.81
C PRO A 132 -17.26 -5.21 11.96
N LYS A 133 -16.72 -4.02 11.72
CA LYS A 133 -17.41 -2.91 11.02
C LYS A 133 -17.61 -3.25 9.54
N GLY A 134 -18.80 -2.97 9.00
CA GLY A 134 -19.11 -3.18 7.58
C GLY A 134 -19.03 -4.63 7.09
N SER A 135 -18.99 -5.60 8.00
CA SER A 135 -18.88 -7.03 7.72
C SER A 135 -19.97 -7.81 8.46
N GLN A 136 -20.13 -9.09 8.13
CA GLN A 136 -21.08 -9.97 8.83
C GLN A 136 -20.83 -9.96 10.36
N PRO A 137 -21.89 -9.92 11.18
CA PRO A 137 -21.75 -10.07 12.62
C PRO A 137 -21.06 -11.38 13.01
N LEU A 138 -20.35 -11.34 14.15
CA LEU A 138 -19.91 -12.58 14.78
C LEU A 138 -21.14 -13.42 15.13
N SER A 139 -21.04 -14.72 14.90
CA SER A 139 -22.04 -15.69 15.32
C SER A 139 -22.16 -15.74 16.84
N ALA A 140 -23.28 -16.25 17.35
CA ALA A 140 -23.46 -16.45 18.78
C ALA A 140 -22.37 -17.35 19.40
N GLN A 141 -21.83 -18.29 18.63
CA GLN A 141 -20.75 -19.18 19.08
C GLN A 141 -19.42 -18.42 19.23
N GLU A 142 -19.07 -17.57 18.26
CA GLU A 142 -17.88 -16.71 18.31
C GLU A 142 -17.97 -15.68 19.44
N ILE A 143 -19.15 -15.06 19.64
CA ILE A 143 -19.39 -14.14 20.78
C ILE A 143 -19.23 -14.89 22.11
N GLY A 144 -19.81 -16.09 22.21
CA GLY A 144 -19.71 -16.92 23.41
C GLY A 144 -18.27 -17.40 23.69
N LEU A 145 -17.44 -17.57 22.65
CA LEU A 145 -16.02 -17.88 22.79
C LEU A 145 -15.27 -16.72 23.47
N VAL A 146 -15.44 -15.49 22.96
CA VAL A 146 -14.83 -14.29 23.57
C VAL A 146 -15.31 -14.08 25.01
N GLU A 147 -16.60 -14.31 25.27
CA GLU A 147 -17.17 -14.22 26.61
C GLU A 147 -16.54 -15.23 27.60
N ARG A 148 -16.39 -16.49 27.18
CA ARG A 148 -15.74 -17.52 28.00
C ARG A 148 -14.27 -17.20 28.27
N TRP A 149 -13.55 -16.70 27.26
CA TRP A 149 -12.17 -16.27 27.41
C TRP A 149 -12.05 -15.12 28.42
N ILE A 150 -12.87 -14.06 28.30
CA ILE A 150 -12.81 -12.95 29.26
C ILE A 150 -13.08 -13.44 30.69
N ASN A 151 -14.09 -14.30 30.86
CA ASN A 151 -14.47 -14.83 32.17
C ASN A 151 -13.46 -15.84 32.74
N SER A 152 -12.60 -16.46 31.92
CA SER A 152 -11.54 -17.36 32.38
C SER A 152 -10.30 -16.62 32.87
N LEU A 153 -10.14 -15.33 32.57
CA LEU A 153 -9.00 -14.52 33.01
C LEU A 153 -9.05 -14.26 34.52
N ALA A 154 -7.89 -14.38 35.18
CA ALA A 154 -7.74 -13.97 36.56
C ALA A 154 -7.99 -12.45 36.72
N GLN A 155 -8.74 -12.04 37.75
CA GLN A 155 -9.12 -10.63 37.94
C GLN A 155 -7.92 -9.70 38.18
N ASP A 156 -6.84 -10.24 38.74
CA ASP A 156 -5.59 -9.53 39.07
C ASP A 156 -4.51 -9.67 37.99
N VAL A 157 -4.85 -10.25 36.82
CA VAL A 157 -3.89 -10.43 35.73
C VAL A 157 -3.25 -9.10 35.33
N LYS A 158 -1.91 -9.12 35.24
CA LYS A 158 -1.11 -8.01 34.70
C LYS A 158 -0.53 -8.45 33.37
N VAL A 159 -0.70 -7.60 32.37
CA VAL A 159 -0.13 -7.81 31.04
C VAL A 159 0.71 -6.60 30.71
N ASP A 160 2.02 -6.81 30.58
CA ASP A 160 2.93 -5.77 30.14
C ASP A 160 2.81 -5.57 28.63
N MET A 161 2.97 -4.32 28.19
CA MET A 161 2.99 -4.01 26.76
C MET A 161 4.28 -4.55 26.14
N PRO A 162 4.20 -5.46 25.15
CA PRO A 162 5.39 -5.89 24.42
C PRO A 162 6.06 -4.70 23.74
N VAL A 163 7.38 -4.77 23.60
CA VAL A 163 8.14 -3.78 22.85
C VAL A 163 8.12 -4.17 21.38
N ARG A 164 7.50 -3.35 20.53
CA ARG A 164 7.58 -3.53 19.08
C ARG A 164 9.04 -3.57 18.63
N GLU A 165 9.45 -4.65 17.98
CA GLU A 165 10.82 -4.77 17.47
C GLU A 165 11.12 -3.69 16.41
N TYR A 166 10.14 -3.36 15.56
CA TYR A 166 10.32 -2.48 14.41
C TYR A 166 9.46 -1.23 14.44
N VAL A 167 9.97 -0.19 13.78
CA VAL A 167 9.26 1.07 13.54
C VAL A 167 8.79 1.14 12.10
N GLN A 168 7.56 1.58 11.90
CA GLN A 168 6.98 1.83 10.59
C GLN A 168 6.97 3.34 10.35
N ALA A 169 7.81 3.80 9.41
CA ALA A 169 7.94 5.22 9.11
C ALA A 169 6.77 5.73 8.26
N PHE A 170 6.28 4.89 7.35
CA PHE A 170 5.20 5.26 6.43
C PHE A 170 4.06 4.24 6.45
N PRO A 171 2.81 4.66 6.21
CA PRO A 171 1.68 3.74 6.24
C PRO A 171 1.54 2.88 4.98
N GLY A 172 2.37 3.07 3.96
CA GLY A 172 2.19 2.41 2.66
C GLY A 172 3.45 2.40 1.81
N LEU A 173 3.34 1.82 0.61
CA LEU A 173 4.46 1.62 -0.33
C LEU A 173 5.03 2.91 -0.89
N THR A 174 4.22 3.97 -0.89
CA THR A 174 4.57 5.28 -1.44
C THR A 174 4.15 6.37 -0.45
N LEU A 175 4.81 7.53 -0.55
CA LEU A 175 4.28 8.79 -0.04
C LEU A 175 3.22 9.31 -1.03
N ALA A 176 3.50 10.34 -1.84
CA ALA A 176 2.62 10.66 -2.99
C ALA A 176 2.97 9.83 -4.22
N ASN A 177 4.24 9.81 -4.61
CA ASN A 177 4.78 8.99 -5.69
C ASN A 177 6.07 8.28 -5.23
N LEU A 178 6.83 8.94 -4.35
CA LEU A 178 8.11 8.46 -3.85
C LEU A 178 7.96 7.14 -3.08
N GLN A 179 8.76 6.14 -3.45
CA GLN A 179 8.73 4.82 -2.83
C GLN A 179 9.26 4.87 -1.39
N THR A 180 8.63 4.11 -0.49
CA THR A 180 9.08 3.91 0.88
C THR A 180 9.75 2.54 1.02
N ALA A 181 10.47 2.30 2.13
CA ALA A 181 11.02 0.98 2.45
C ALA A 181 9.97 0.00 3.03
N GLU A 182 8.69 0.39 3.02
CA GLU A 182 7.60 -0.42 3.55
C GLU A 182 7.22 -1.55 2.58
N THR A 183 6.84 -2.68 3.17
CA THR A 183 6.16 -3.83 2.57
C THR A 183 5.09 -4.27 3.56
N PHE A 184 4.20 -5.17 3.14
CA PHE A 184 3.15 -5.70 4.02
C PHE A 184 3.43 -7.15 4.39
N GLU A 185 2.65 -7.63 5.35
CA GLU A 185 2.64 -9.02 5.79
C GLU A 185 2.16 -9.94 4.67
N LYS A 186 2.67 -11.18 4.68
CA LYS A 186 2.13 -12.24 3.83
C LYS A 186 0.65 -12.46 4.17
N GLY A 187 -0.17 -12.67 3.15
CA GLY A 187 -1.62 -12.90 3.33
C GLY A 187 -2.48 -11.66 3.08
N ALA A 188 -1.84 -10.49 2.93
CA ALA A 188 -2.49 -9.26 2.52
C ALA A 188 -2.25 -8.94 1.04
N PHE A 189 -2.98 -7.96 0.50
CA PHE A 189 -2.66 -7.25 -0.72
C PHE A 189 -3.05 -5.79 -0.58
N MET A 190 -2.35 -4.90 -1.28
CA MET A 190 -2.73 -3.49 -1.38
C MET A 190 -3.51 -3.25 -2.67
N TYR A 191 -4.58 -2.46 -2.59
CA TYR A 191 -5.20 -1.82 -3.74
C TYR A 191 -5.05 -0.30 -3.62
N ARG A 192 -4.57 0.36 -4.67
CA ARG A 192 -4.35 1.81 -4.73
C ARG A 192 -4.94 2.39 -6.00
N ILE A 193 -5.60 3.53 -5.86
CA ILE A 193 -6.01 4.40 -6.97
C ILE A 193 -5.28 5.73 -6.77
N ALA A 194 -4.62 6.22 -7.82
CA ALA A 194 -4.02 7.54 -7.87
C ALA A 194 -4.65 8.34 -9.02
N HIS A 195 -4.98 9.60 -8.74
CA HIS A 195 -5.66 10.52 -9.64
C HIS A 195 -4.93 11.85 -9.66
N ARG A 196 -4.72 12.43 -10.84
CA ARG A 196 -4.16 13.76 -11.05
C ARG A 196 -5.03 14.50 -12.05
N PHE A 197 -5.54 15.68 -11.68
CA PHE A 197 -6.22 16.54 -12.64
C PHE A 197 -5.20 17.11 -13.63
N ASN A 198 -5.54 17.19 -14.90
CA ASN A 198 -4.58 17.61 -15.93
C ASN A 198 -4.31 19.12 -15.84
N SER A 199 -5.37 19.90 -15.64
CA SER A 199 -5.34 21.36 -15.61
C SER A 199 -4.66 21.88 -14.34
N PRO A 200 -3.90 22.99 -14.44
CA PRO A 200 -3.38 23.68 -13.27
C PRO A 200 -4.49 24.38 -12.49
N THR A 201 -4.23 24.72 -11.23
CA THR A 201 -5.18 25.41 -10.33
C THR A 201 -5.38 26.88 -10.69
N ASN A 202 -4.40 27.50 -11.36
CA ASN A 202 -4.42 28.91 -11.75
C ASN A 202 -5.47 29.24 -12.85
N VAL A 203 -6.10 28.23 -13.48
CA VAL A 203 -7.23 28.41 -14.42
C VAL A 203 -8.46 29.02 -13.76
N GLY A 204 -8.49 29.09 -12.43
CA GLY A 204 -9.46 29.88 -11.66
C GLY A 204 -10.85 29.25 -11.52
N PHE A 205 -11.77 30.05 -10.98
CA PHE A 205 -13.11 29.60 -10.57
C PHE A 205 -13.98 29.10 -11.73
N ASP A 206 -13.83 29.67 -12.93
CA ASP A 206 -14.62 29.31 -14.12
C ASP A 206 -14.36 27.87 -14.61
N GLN A 207 -13.26 27.25 -14.18
CA GLN A 207 -12.94 25.83 -14.41
C GLN A 207 -12.72 25.08 -13.09
N LEU A 208 -13.29 25.60 -12.00
CA LEU A 208 -13.22 25.06 -10.65
C LEU A 208 -11.78 24.69 -10.23
N PHE A 209 -10.82 25.60 -10.46
CA PHE A 209 -9.40 25.41 -10.16
C PHE A 209 -8.81 24.13 -10.79
N GLY A 210 -9.24 23.81 -12.00
CA GLY A 210 -8.78 22.67 -12.79
C GLY A 210 -9.55 21.37 -12.54
N LEU A 211 -10.53 21.36 -11.62
CA LEU A 211 -11.34 20.19 -11.30
C LEU A 211 -12.34 19.81 -12.40
N ASP A 212 -12.73 20.77 -13.25
CA ASP A 212 -13.60 20.50 -14.42
C ASP A 212 -12.84 19.85 -15.59
N GLY A 213 -11.51 19.81 -15.50
CA GLY A 213 -10.64 19.26 -16.52
C GLY A 213 -10.60 17.72 -16.55
N GLY A 214 -9.98 17.19 -17.61
CA GLY A 214 -9.65 15.77 -17.67
C GLY A 214 -8.61 15.37 -16.61
N ALA A 215 -8.47 14.06 -16.38
CA ALA A 215 -7.51 13.53 -15.41
C ALA A 215 -6.68 12.37 -15.94
N SER A 216 -5.51 12.18 -15.34
CA SER A 216 -4.73 10.96 -15.39
C SER A 216 -5.04 10.11 -14.16
N MET A 217 -5.22 8.81 -14.39
CA MET A 217 -5.53 7.86 -13.33
C MET A 217 -4.62 6.65 -13.42
N MET A 218 -4.25 6.11 -12.26
CA MET A 218 -3.55 4.85 -12.11
C MET A 218 -4.27 3.96 -11.10
N THR A 219 -4.41 2.68 -11.42
CA THR A 219 -4.79 1.65 -10.47
C THR A 219 -3.61 0.72 -10.22
N GLN A 220 -3.37 0.31 -8.98
CA GLN A 220 -2.24 -0.54 -8.59
C GLN A 220 -2.69 -1.61 -7.59
N LEU A 221 -2.21 -2.83 -7.81
CA LEU A 221 -2.29 -3.95 -6.88
C LEU A 221 -0.87 -4.32 -6.44
N ALA A 222 -0.69 -4.64 -5.15
CA ALA A 222 0.58 -5.19 -4.66
C ALA A 222 0.35 -6.41 -3.77
N PHE A 223 1.12 -7.46 -4.03
CA PHE A 223 1.01 -8.79 -3.45
C PHE A 223 2.32 -9.15 -2.74
N PRO A 224 2.39 -9.09 -1.41
CA PRO A 224 3.45 -9.65 -0.61
C PRO A 224 3.45 -11.17 -0.67
N PHE A 225 4.59 -11.74 -1.06
CA PHE A 225 4.87 -13.18 -0.98
C PHE A 225 5.49 -13.55 0.37
N SER A 226 6.16 -12.59 1.00
CA SER A 226 6.68 -12.66 2.36
C SER A 226 6.65 -11.27 2.98
N ASP A 227 6.95 -11.18 4.27
CA ASP A 227 7.08 -9.90 4.97
C ASP A 227 8.26 -9.08 4.46
N LYS A 228 9.12 -9.60 3.58
CA LYS A 228 10.27 -8.90 2.99
C LYS A 228 10.12 -8.65 1.49
N PHE A 229 9.25 -9.38 0.79
CA PHE A 229 9.19 -9.36 -0.67
C PHE A 229 7.76 -9.25 -1.19
N LEU A 230 7.53 -8.32 -2.11
CA LEU A 230 6.26 -8.14 -2.81
C LEU A 230 6.46 -7.87 -4.30
N ILE A 231 5.42 -8.16 -5.08
CA ILE A 231 5.29 -7.75 -6.48
C ILE A 231 4.07 -6.84 -6.60
N SER A 232 4.20 -5.78 -7.39
CA SER A 232 3.13 -4.85 -7.73
C SER A 232 2.86 -4.82 -9.22
N GLY A 233 1.60 -4.70 -9.60
CA GLY A 233 1.17 -4.38 -10.96
C GLY A 233 0.33 -3.12 -10.96
N ALA A 234 0.56 -2.19 -11.88
CA ALA A 234 -0.23 -0.98 -12.03
C ALA A 234 -0.63 -0.73 -13.49
N ARG A 235 -1.69 0.05 -13.68
CA ARG A 235 -2.14 0.52 -14.99
C ARG A 235 -2.44 2.02 -14.93
N SER A 236 -1.67 2.82 -15.65
CA SER A 236 -1.85 4.27 -15.79
C SER A 236 -2.48 4.62 -17.13
N LYS A 237 -3.42 5.59 -17.16
CA LYS A 237 -4.06 6.09 -18.37
C LYS A 237 -3.03 6.63 -19.39
N ILE A 238 -1.97 7.25 -18.91
CA ILE A 238 -0.91 7.84 -19.72
C ILE A 238 -0.22 6.73 -20.53
N ASN A 239 -0.17 6.88 -21.85
CA ASN A 239 0.36 5.91 -22.82
C ASN A 239 -0.16 4.47 -22.67
N ALA A 240 -1.33 4.31 -22.06
CA ALA A 240 -1.86 3.01 -21.69
C ALA A 240 -0.83 2.13 -20.95
N THR A 241 -0.05 2.74 -20.05
CA THR A 241 1.15 2.13 -19.46
C THR A 241 0.80 1.10 -18.39
N PHE A 242 1.36 -0.11 -18.50
CA PHE A 242 1.37 -1.10 -17.43
C PHE A 242 2.71 -1.06 -16.69
N GLU A 243 2.69 -0.92 -15.37
CA GLU A 243 3.87 -1.05 -14.51
C GLU A 243 3.88 -2.45 -13.90
N VAL A 244 5.02 -3.13 -13.92
CA VAL A 244 5.28 -4.31 -13.09
C VAL A 244 6.53 -4.02 -12.27
N GLY A 245 6.40 -4.07 -10.94
CA GLY A 245 7.49 -3.79 -10.02
C GLY A 245 7.62 -4.87 -8.95
N ALA A 246 8.82 -5.01 -8.39
CA ALA A 246 9.10 -5.87 -7.26
C ALA A 246 9.84 -5.08 -6.18
N LYS A 247 9.46 -5.28 -4.92
CA LYS A 247 10.10 -4.63 -3.77
C LYS A 247 10.66 -5.68 -2.82
N TRP A 248 11.94 -5.55 -2.51
CA TRP A 248 12.66 -6.37 -1.55
C TRP A 248 13.16 -5.50 -0.41
N ARG A 249 12.69 -5.74 0.82
CA ARG A 249 13.22 -5.06 2.00
C ARG A 249 14.52 -5.67 2.47
N LEU A 250 15.56 -4.83 2.58
CA LEU A 250 16.90 -5.21 3.02
C LEU A 250 16.94 -5.31 4.55
N PHE A 251 16.47 -4.26 5.24
CA PHE A 251 16.40 -4.21 6.70
C PHE A 251 15.37 -3.19 7.15
N ARG A 252 14.94 -3.29 8.42
CA ARG A 252 13.95 -2.41 9.05
C ARG A 252 14.60 -1.63 10.18
N GLN A 253 14.19 -0.37 10.34
CA GLN A 253 14.45 0.40 11.54
C GLN A 253 13.92 -0.35 12.76
N LYS A 254 14.79 -0.54 13.76
CA LYS A 254 14.44 -1.19 15.02
C LYS A 254 14.15 -0.15 16.10
N SER A 255 13.23 -0.48 17.00
CA SER A 255 12.81 0.42 18.09
C SER A 255 13.89 0.60 19.16
N ASP A 256 14.80 -0.36 19.30
CA ASP A 256 15.96 -0.30 20.22
C ASP A 256 17.14 0.53 19.68
N GLY A 257 17.04 1.03 18.44
CA GLY A 257 18.07 1.83 17.79
C GLY A 257 19.23 1.04 17.17
N SER A 258 19.27 -0.30 17.31
CA SER A 258 20.32 -1.14 16.73
C SER A 258 20.38 -1.06 15.19
N THR A 259 19.21 -0.85 14.56
CA THR A 259 19.11 -0.48 13.14
C THR A 259 18.45 0.90 13.02
N PRO A 260 19.18 1.95 12.60
CA PRO A 260 18.68 3.33 12.64
C PRO A 260 17.67 3.69 11.54
N PHE A 261 17.59 2.95 10.44
CA PHE A 261 16.70 3.26 9.31
C PHE A 261 16.27 1.97 8.61
N SER A 262 15.18 2.04 7.86
CA SER A 262 14.72 0.96 6.97
C SER A 262 15.29 1.19 5.57
N ALA A 263 15.57 0.11 4.85
CA ALA A 263 15.95 0.17 3.44
C ALA A 263 15.29 -0.95 2.62
N ALA A 264 14.95 -0.64 1.37
CA ALA A 264 14.43 -1.61 0.41
C ALA A 264 14.99 -1.32 -0.99
N LEU A 265 15.01 -2.34 -1.84
CA LEU A 265 15.20 -2.21 -3.28
C LEU A 265 13.83 -2.31 -3.96
N TYR A 266 13.51 -1.38 -4.84
CA TYR A 266 12.33 -1.44 -5.72
C TYR A 266 12.78 -1.35 -7.17
N ALA A 267 12.42 -2.32 -8.00
CA ALA A 267 12.81 -2.34 -9.40
C ALA A 267 11.69 -2.91 -10.27
N GLY A 268 11.66 -2.53 -11.54
CA GLY A 268 10.57 -2.93 -12.42
C GLY A 268 10.66 -2.38 -13.83
N VAL A 269 9.54 -2.51 -14.53
CA VAL A 269 9.36 -2.11 -15.92
C VAL A 269 8.01 -1.43 -16.12
N ASP A 270 8.02 -0.34 -16.87
CA ASP A 270 6.85 0.31 -17.44
C ASP A 270 6.72 -0.06 -18.91
N TRP A 271 5.54 -0.53 -19.31
CA TRP A 271 5.24 -0.97 -20.67
C TRP A 271 4.15 -0.09 -21.30
N ALA A 272 4.53 0.75 -22.25
CA ALA A 272 3.63 1.65 -22.97
C ALA A 272 2.87 0.91 -24.10
N THR A 273 1.56 0.75 -23.96
CA THR A 273 0.75 -0.09 -24.88
C THR A 273 -0.17 0.67 -25.82
N LEU A 274 -0.17 2.01 -25.75
CA LEU A 274 -0.99 2.85 -26.60
C LEU A 274 -0.64 2.60 -28.08
N LYS A 275 -1.67 2.45 -28.91
CA LYS A 275 -1.50 2.36 -30.36
C LYS A 275 -1.18 3.75 -30.89
N GLY A 276 -0.32 3.84 -31.91
CA GLY A 276 0.03 5.14 -32.51
C GLY A 276 1.24 5.84 -31.88
N ILE A 277 1.96 5.19 -30.96
CA ILE A 277 3.30 5.66 -30.56
C ILE A 277 4.21 5.45 -31.77
N ALA A 278 4.73 6.55 -32.29
CA ALA A 278 5.63 6.57 -33.44
C ALA A 278 6.96 5.88 -33.10
N ASP A 279 7.61 5.33 -34.12
CA ASP A 279 8.98 4.86 -34.00
C ASP A 279 9.92 6.08 -33.90
N PRO A 280 10.72 6.20 -32.81
CA PRO A 280 11.61 7.34 -32.63
C PRO A 280 12.65 7.47 -33.74
N ASP A 281 13.08 6.34 -34.34
CA ASP A 281 14.03 6.33 -35.45
C ASP A 281 13.35 6.45 -36.82
N ASN A 282 12.05 6.15 -36.90
CA ASN A 282 11.26 6.30 -38.13
C ASN A 282 9.84 6.82 -37.86
N PRO A 283 9.66 8.15 -37.66
CA PRO A 283 8.39 8.73 -37.22
C PRO A 283 7.19 8.50 -38.16
N ALA A 284 7.43 8.06 -39.40
CA ALA A 284 6.38 7.67 -40.34
C ALA A 284 5.73 6.31 -40.00
N GLN A 285 6.31 5.55 -39.07
CA GLN A 285 5.85 4.24 -38.63
C GLN A 285 5.42 4.25 -37.17
N ASN A 286 4.58 3.28 -36.81
CA ASN A 286 4.17 3.05 -35.43
C ASN A 286 4.91 1.85 -34.85
N LEU A 287 5.39 1.99 -33.62
CA LEU A 287 6.02 0.88 -32.90
C LEU A 287 5.02 -0.26 -32.68
N LYS A 288 5.46 -1.50 -32.87
CA LYS A 288 4.73 -2.68 -32.37
C LYS A 288 4.73 -2.65 -30.84
N ARG A 289 3.67 -3.15 -30.20
CA ARG A 289 3.56 -3.21 -28.73
C ARG A 289 4.72 -3.93 -28.03
N THR A 290 5.44 -4.78 -28.75
CA THR A 290 6.57 -5.57 -28.26
C THR A 290 7.93 -4.96 -28.57
N ALA A 291 7.99 -3.76 -29.17
CA ALA A 291 9.24 -3.06 -29.44
C ALA A 291 9.94 -2.64 -28.14
N GLY A 292 11.27 -2.66 -28.12
CA GLY A 292 12.09 -2.33 -26.94
C GLY A 292 11.83 -0.93 -26.40
N ASP A 293 11.64 0.04 -27.29
CA ASP A 293 11.38 1.46 -26.98
C ASP A 293 10.11 1.68 -26.16
N ARG A 294 9.21 0.67 -26.10
CA ARG A 294 8.00 0.72 -25.29
C ARG A 294 8.20 0.32 -23.84
N PHE A 295 9.41 -0.08 -23.46
CA PHE A 295 9.74 -0.55 -22.12
C PHE A 295 10.71 0.41 -21.44
N ALA A 296 10.26 1.04 -20.36
CA ALA A 296 11.13 1.80 -19.47
C ALA A 296 11.50 0.95 -18.26
N LEU A 297 12.78 0.87 -17.91
CA LEU A 297 13.26 0.10 -16.76
C LEU A 297 13.63 1.04 -15.63
N PHE A 298 13.26 0.68 -14.40
CA PHE A 298 13.60 1.50 -13.24
C PHE A 298 14.16 0.67 -12.09
N ALA A 299 15.00 1.30 -11.29
CA ALA A 299 15.41 0.80 -9.99
C ALA A 299 15.55 1.97 -9.00
N GLN A 300 15.10 1.77 -7.77
CA GLN A 300 15.12 2.75 -6.69
C GLN A 300 15.55 2.06 -5.39
N LEU A 301 16.27 2.79 -4.53
CA LEU A 301 16.68 2.33 -3.20
C LEU A 301 16.02 3.19 -2.12
N PRO A 302 14.76 2.94 -1.74
CA PRO A 302 14.16 3.64 -0.62
C PRO A 302 14.90 3.43 0.69
N VAL A 303 15.34 4.52 1.30
CA VAL A 303 15.86 4.59 2.67
C VAL A 303 14.92 5.46 3.49
N THR A 304 14.30 4.90 4.52
CA THR A 304 13.30 5.61 5.33
C THR A 304 13.63 5.57 6.81
N ARG A 305 13.29 6.64 7.51
CA ARG A 305 13.49 6.75 8.96
C ARG A 305 12.34 7.48 9.63
N GLN A 306 11.90 6.94 10.76
CA GLN A 306 11.02 7.59 11.71
C GLN A 306 11.84 8.26 12.81
N PHE A 307 11.61 9.55 13.03
CA PHE A 307 12.16 10.36 14.10
C PHE A 307 11.08 10.63 15.16
N GLY A 308 11.22 9.97 16.32
CA GLY A 308 10.22 10.02 17.37
C GLY A 308 8.84 9.58 16.87
N ARG A 309 7.77 10.17 17.42
CA ARG A 309 6.40 9.75 17.11
C ARG A 309 5.75 10.49 15.93
N LYS A 310 6.34 11.59 15.46
CA LYS A 310 5.66 12.53 14.55
C LYS A 310 6.34 12.71 13.20
N LEU A 311 7.66 12.61 13.11
CA LEU A 311 8.38 12.93 11.88
C LEU A 311 8.88 11.66 11.20
N SER A 312 8.66 11.55 9.89
CA SER A 312 9.19 10.48 9.04
C SER A 312 9.90 11.12 7.86
N ALA A 313 11.02 10.53 7.42
CA ALA A 313 11.75 10.98 6.23
C ALA A 313 12.05 9.81 5.30
N ALA A 314 12.15 10.11 4.01
CA ALA A 314 12.52 9.22 2.93
C ALA A 314 13.61 9.85 2.07
N PHE A 315 14.61 9.06 1.71
CA PHE A 315 15.61 9.36 0.70
C PHE A 315 15.64 8.20 -0.29
N VAL A 316 15.53 8.49 -1.58
CA VAL A 316 15.30 7.47 -2.61
C VAL A 316 16.10 7.81 -3.86
N PRO A 317 17.39 7.43 -3.92
CA PRO A 317 18.11 7.45 -5.18
C PRO A 317 17.48 6.44 -6.14
N GLY A 318 17.44 6.81 -7.43
CA GLY A 318 16.86 5.99 -8.47
C GLY A 318 17.56 6.16 -9.80
N VAL A 319 17.38 5.17 -10.67
CA VAL A 319 17.79 5.18 -12.07
C VAL A 319 16.60 4.76 -12.92
N LEU A 320 16.45 5.42 -14.06
CA LEU A 320 15.42 5.15 -15.06
C LEU A 320 16.10 5.10 -16.43
N LEU A 321 15.84 4.01 -17.15
CA LEU A 321 16.35 3.73 -18.48
C LEU A 321 15.18 3.73 -19.45
N ASN A 322 15.36 4.38 -20.60
CA ASN A 322 14.35 4.41 -21.65
C ASN A 322 12.97 4.92 -21.16
N GLY A 323 12.99 5.97 -20.32
CA GLY A 323 11.81 6.68 -19.86
C GLY A 323 11.08 7.48 -20.95
N ASN A 324 11.78 7.95 -21.98
CA ASN A 324 11.21 8.70 -23.09
C ASN A 324 10.90 7.83 -24.31
N VAL A 325 9.64 7.47 -24.47
CA VAL A 325 9.17 6.65 -25.60
C VAL A 325 9.26 7.33 -26.98
N ASN A 326 9.64 8.60 -27.05
CA ASN A 326 9.72 9.36 -28.30
C ASN A 326 11.17 9.57 -28.79
N VAL A 327 12.17 9.10 -28.04
CA VAL A 327 13.60 9.26 -28.37
C VAL A 327 14.28 7.90 -28.20
N SER A 328 15.14 7.53 -29.14
CA SER A 328 15.95 6.32 -29.06
C SER A 328 17.30 6.60 -28.40
N GLY A 329 17.85 5.59 -27.72
CA GLY A 329 19.23 5.64 -27.21
C GLY A 329 19.50 6.74 -26.19
N GLU A 330 18.50 7.14 -25.39
CA GLU A 330 18.67 8.19 -24.41
C GLU A 330 19.60 7.83 -23.25
N ASP A 331 20.19 8.86 -22.64
CA ASP A 331 20.96 8.70 -21.41
C ASP A 331 20.05 8.29 -20.24
N PRO A 332 20.54 7.45 -19.31
CA PRO A 332 19.83 7.14 -18.08
C PRO A 332 19.49 8.38 -17.27
N LEU A 333 18.26 8.47 -16.79
CA LEU A 333 17.86 9.43 -15.77
C LEU A 333 18.30 8.93 -14.41
N VAL A 334 19.05 9.75 -13.68
CA VAL A 334 19.38 9.50 -12.27
C VAL A 334 18.62 10.49 -11.41
N THR A 335 17.92 10.00 -10.39
CA THR A 335 17.12 10.83 -9.50
C THR A 335 17.52 10.68 -8.04
N MET A 336 17.29 11.72 -7.24
CA MET A 336 17.59 11.75 -5.81
C MET A 336 16.37 12.19 -4.99
N GLY A 337 15.35 11.35 -4.93
CA GLY A 337 14.10 11.73 -4.28
C GLY A 337 14.23 11.93 -2.76
N VAL A 338 13.57 12.95 -2.23
CA VAL A 338 13.49 13.28 -0.81
C VAL A 338 12.04 13.48 -0.44
N GLY A 339 11.61 12.92 0.69
CA GLY A 339 10.27 13.08 1.20
C GLY A 339 10.22 13.17 2.72
N ALA A 340 9.22 13.87 3.24
CA ALA A 340 8.97 13.97 4.66
C ALA A 340 7.47 13.87 4.96
N LYS A 341 7.15 13.33 6.13
CA LYS A 341 5.79 13.26 6.66
C LYS A 341 5.78 13.71 8.12
N TYR A 342 4.88 14.61 8.46
CA TYR A 342 4.62 15.03 9.84
C TYR A 342 3.22 14.55 10.27
N SER A 343 3.17 13.60 11.18
CA SER A 343 1.94 13.09 11.79
C SER A 343 1.52 13.96 12.98
N PHE A 344 0.35 14.61 12.87
CA PHE A 344 -0.26 15.31 13.99
C PHE A 344 -0.77 14.33 15.05
N ASN A 345 -1.37 13.24 14.57
CA ASN A 345 -1.85 12.10 15.35
C ASN A 345 -1.89 10.85 14.44
N GLU A 346 -2.51 9.77 14.89
CA GLU A 346 -2.59 8.52 14.14
C GLU A 346 -3.39 8.63 12.83
N LYS A 347 -4.32 9.60 12.75
CA LYS A 347 -5.27 9.80 11.64
C LYS A 347 -4.83 10.85 10.63
N TYR A 348 -4.19 11.92 11.08
CA TYR A 348 -3.89 13.08 10.24
C TYR A 348 -2.40 13.37 10.17
N GLY A 349 -1.91 13.69 8.98
CA GLY A 349 -0.55 14.18 8.77
C GLY A 349 -0.42 15.09 7.55
N LEU A 350 0.71 15.78 7.45
CA LEU A 350 1.16 16.45 6.25
C LEU A 350 2.32 15.69 5.64
N PHE A 351 2.47 15.79 4.33
CA PHE A 351 3.65 15.29 3.65
C PHE A 351 4.08 16.21 2.51
N ALA A 352 5.35 16.11 2.16
CA ALA A 352 5.92 16.71 0.96
C ALA A 352 7.02 15.80 0.40
N GLU A 353 7.17 15.80 -0.91
CA GLU A 353 8.24 15.11 -1.63
C GLU A 353 8.73 15.95 -2.82
N ILE A 354 9.99 15.77 -3.16
CA ILE A 354 10.62 16.24 -4.39
C ILE A 354 11.47 15.11 -4.98
N VAL A 355 11.55 15.02 -6.31
CA VAL A 355 12.33 14.05 -7.06
C VAL A 355 13.21 14.79 -8.06
N PRO A 356 14.36 15.32 -7.60
CA PRO A 356 15.34 15.94 -8.48
C PRO A 356 15.94 14.96 -9.48
N ILE A 357 16.04 15.39 -10.74
CA ILE A 357 16.85 14.71 -11.76
C ILE A 357 18.26 15.30 -11.70
N VAL A 358 19.24 14.46 -11.36
CA VAL A 358 20.64 14.88 -11.19
C VAL A 358 21.51 14.54 -12.40
N SER A 359 20.98 13.76 -13.36
CA SER A 359 21.63 13.41 -14.62
C SER A 359 20.58 12.98 -15.64
N GLY A 360 20.82 13.32 -16.92
CA GLY A 360 20.01 12.89 -18.07
C GLY A 360 18.76 13.77 -18.34
N ASP A 361 18.60 14.90 -17.66
CA ASP A 361 17.44 15.81 -17.77
C ASP A 361 17.09 16.21 -19.21
N ALA A 362 18.09 16.30 -20.09
CA ALA A 362 17.92 16.61 -21.51
C ALA A 362 16.99 15.64 -22.26
N THR A 363 16.82 14.40 -21.78
CA THR A 363 15.96 13.40 -22.43
C THR A 363 14.66 13.14 -21.66
N ALA A 364 14.45 13.80 -20.51
CA ALA A 364 13.29 13.59 -19.66
C ALA A 364 11.96 13.91 -20.37
N LEU A 365 11.01 12.97 -20.30
CA LEU A 365 9.66 13.12 -20.87
C LEU A 365 8.62 13.39 -19.78
N THR A 366 8.28 14.65 -19.56
CA THR A 366 7.27 15.03 -18.57
C THR A 366 5.85 14.67 -19.04
N VAL A 367 5.00 14.24 -18.11
CA VAL A 367 3.59 13.91 -18.41
C VAL A 367 2.76 15.18 -18.54
N GLY A 368 2.13 15.36 -19.69
CA GLY A 368 1.33 16.55 -20.01
C GLY A 368 1.98 17.47 -21.04
N GLY A 369 3.14 17.08 -21.57
CA GLY A 369 3.91 17.86 -22.55
C GLY A 369 4.80 18.91 -21.90
N THR A 370 5.71 19.46 -22.70
CA THR A 370 6.65 20.47 -22.19
C THR A 370 5.97 21.81 -21.99
N TYR A 371 6.08 22.36 -20.79
CA TYR A 371 5.65 23.72 -20.51
C TYR A 371 6.69 24.71 -21.05
N LEU A 372 6.21 25.61 -21.90
CA LEU A 372 7.02 26.64 -22.52
C LEU A 372 6.80 27.96 -21.79
N LYS A 373 7.83 28.46 -21.11
CA LYS A 373 7.86 29.81 -20.52
C LYS A 373 8.70 30.69 -21.42
N ASP A 374 8.13 31.79 -21.91
CA ASP A 374 8.79 32.71 -22.85
C ASP A 374 9.37 32.01 -24.09
N GLY A 375 8.69 30.97 -24.58
CA GLY A 375 9.14 30.16 -25.72
C GLY A 375 10.29 29.18 -25.43
N LYS A 376 10.74 29.08 -24.17
CA LYS A 376 11.76 28.12 -23.74
C LYS A 376 11.13 26.97 -22.96
N GLN A 377 11.61 25.76 -23.22
CA GLN A 377 11.26 24.60 -22.41
C GLN A 377 11.71 24.84 -20.97
N THR A 378 10.78 24.66 -20.04
CA THR A 378 11.08 24.65 -18.62
C THR A 378 11.05 23.22 -18.14
N PHE A 379 12.19 22.75 -17.66
CA PHE A 379 12.28 21.51 -16.92
C PHE A 379 11.99 21.81 -15.44
N SER A 380 11.22 20.95 -14.79
CA SER A 380 10.95 21.06 -13.37
C SER A 380 11.04 19.70 -12.72
N ASP A 381 11.70 19.63 -11.57
CA ASP A 381 11.71 18.42 -10.76
C ASP A 381 10.30 18.08 -10.31
N THR A 382 9.99 16.78 -10.23
CA THR A 382 8.68 16.36 -9.71
C THR A 382 8.58 16.71 -8.24
N PHE A 383 7.49 17.34 -7.86
CA PHE A 383 7.15 17.59 -6.47
C PHE A 383 5.68 17.32 -6.21
N ALA A 384 5.40 16.91 -4.97
CA ALA A 384 4.06 16.79 -4.45
C ALA A 384 4.02 17.14 -2.97
N ALA A 385 2.95 17.76 -2.52
CA ALA A 385 2.69 17.99 -1.10
C ALA A 385 1.20 17.83 -0.82
N GLY A 386 0.86 17.44 0.39
CA GLY A 386 -0.53 17.16 0.70
C GLY A 386 -0.81 16.77 2.14
N VAL A 387 -2.08 16.42 2.35
CA VAL A 387 -2.60 15.93 3.62
C VAL A 387 -2.78 14.41 3.54
N GLU A 388 -2.41 13.72 4.60
CA GLU A 388 -2.71 12.30 4.82
C GLU A 388 -3.87 12.16 5.81
N ILE A 389 -4.88 11.37 5.44
CA ILE A 389 -6.04 11.08 6.26
C ILE A 389 -6.22 9.56 6.30
N LYS A 390 -6.21 8.98 7.50
CA LYS A 390 -6.49 7.55 7.71
C LYS A 390 -7.89 7.36 8.26
N SER A 391 -8.71 6.61 7.55
CA SER A 391 -10.11 6.36 7.93
C SER A 391 -10.61 5.02 7.42
N GLY A 392 -11.17 4.20 8.32
CA GLY A 392 -11.80 2.92 7.97
C GLY A 392 -10.91 1.98 7.15
N GLY A 393 -9.61 1.94 7.48
CA GLY A 393 -8.59 1.17 6.78
C GLY A 393 -8.10 1.74 5.46
N HIS A 394 -8.66 2.85 5.01
CA HIS A 394 -8.15 3.60 3.87
C HIS A 394 -7.13 4.63 4.35
N VAL A 395 -6.12 4.84 3.52
CA VAL A 395 -5.25 6.01 3.59
C VAL A 395 -5.56 6.86 2.37
N PHE A 396 -5.99 8.09 2.64
CA PHE A 396 -6.24 9.11 1.63
C PHE A 396 -5.08 10.10 1.65
N HIS A 397 -4.58 10.41 0.46
CA HIS A 397 -3.73 11.55 0.21
C HIS A 397 -4.51 12.52 -0.67
N ILE A 398 -4.71 13.74 -0.19
CA ILE A 398 -5.19 14.85 -1.03
C ILE A 398 -3.98 15.76 -1.22
N LEU A 399 -3.62 16.03 -2.47
CA LEU A 399 -2.32 16.61 -2.78
C LEU A 399 -2.38 17.63 -3.90
N VAL A 400 -1.38 18.49 -3.91
CA VAL A 400 -0.94 19.28 -5.05
C VAL A 400 0.33 18.67 -5.61
N SER A 401 0.51 18.76 -6.92
CA SER A 401 1.74 18.33 -7.58
C SER A 401 1.96 19.12 -8.86
N ASN A 402 3.20 19.17 -9.36
CA ASN A 402 3.50 19.66 -10.70
C ASN A 402 3.72 18.55 -11.74
N SER A 403 3.59 17.27 -11.36
CA SER A 403 3.68 16.13 -12.28
C SER A 403 2.32 15.47 -12.50
N GLY A 404 1.99 15.19 -13.76
CA GLY A 404 0.78 14.44 -14.15
C GLY A 404 1.00 12.93 -14.08
N GLY A 405 2.23 12.51 -13.82
CA GLY A 405 2.66 11.12 -13.76
C GLY A 405 2.22 10.41 -12.49
N ASN A 406 2.00 9.09 -12.60
CA ASN A 406 1.66 8.25 -11.46
C ASN A 406 2.54 6.99 -11.35
N THR A 407 2.95 6.39 -12.48
CA THR A 407 3.90 5.26 -12.48
C THR A 407 5.33 5.78 -12.32
N THR A 408 6.25 4.86 -12.02
CA THR A 408 7.64 5.16 -11.68
C THR A 408 8.37 5.89 -12.79
N ASN A 409 8.24 5.44 -14.05
CA ASN A 409 8.78 6.18 -15.19
C ASN A 409 8.21 7.60 -15.27
N GLN A 410 6.89 7.73 -15.10
CA GLN A 410 6.17 8.97 -15.35
C GLN A 410 6.51 10.08 -14.36
N TYR A 411 6.67 9.77 -13.07
CA TYR A 411 7.01 10.79 -12.07
C TYR A 411 8.52 11.01 -11.95
N MET A 412 9.36 10.01 -12.27
CA MET A 412 10.82 10.18 -12.27
C MET A 412 11.31 11.04 -13.44
N SER A 413 10.50 11.19 -14.50
CA SER A 413 10.80 12.01 -15.67
C SER A 413 10.47 13.51 -15.49
N GLY A 414 10.17 13.95 -14.27
CA GLY A 414 9.93 15.36 -13.94
C GLY A 414 8.47 15.82 -13.99
N GLY A 415 8.28 17.07 -13.59
CA GLY A 415 7.01 17.81 -13.60
C GLY A 415 6.92 18.73 -14.81
N ASN A 416 5.71 18.89 -15.33
CA ASN A 416 5.43 19.78 -16.45
C ASN A 416 4.90 21.14 -16.02
N PHE A 417 4.76 21.43 -14.73
CA PHE A 417 4.42 22.78 -14.24
C PHE A 417 5.54 23.36 -13.39
N ASP A 418 5.67 24.69 -13.43
CA ASP A 418 6.58 25.43 -12.57
C ASP A 418 5.88 25.79 -11.24
N ILE A 419 6.38 25.17 -10.19
CA ILE A 419 5.90 25.32 -8.81
C ILE A 419 6.13 26.73 -8.28
N LEU A 420 7.21 27.37 -8.72
CA LEU A 420 7.60 28.69 -8.25
C LEU A 420 6.66 29.77 -8.78
N ASP A 421 6.02 29.51 -9.93
CA ASP A 421 5.00 30.37 -10.50
C ASP A 421 3.59 30.13 -9.91
N GLY A 422 3.47 29.16 -8.98
CA GLY A 422 2.18 28.79 -8.40
C GLY A 422 1.38 27.80 -9.25
N ASP A 423 1.99 27.21 -10.29
CA ASP A 423 1.33 26.28 -11.19
C ASP A 423 1.37 24.87 -10.61
N PHE A 424 0.24 24.44 -10.04
CA PHE A 424 0.07 23.09 -9.53
C PHE A 424 -1.22 22.49 -10.07
N ARG A 425 -1.31 21.17 -10.07
CA ARG A 425 -2.58 20.46 -10.22
C ARG A 425 -3.00 19.84 -8.91
N LEU A 426 -4.31 19.71 -8.73
CA LEU A 426 -4.88 18.91 -7.67
C LEU A 426 -4.79 17.42 -8.01
N GLY A 427 -4.78 16.61 -6.97
CA GLY A 427 -4.80 15.17 -7.10
C GLY A 427 -5.18 14.50 -5.79
N PHE A 428 -5.42 13.20 -5.90
CA PHE A 428 -5.55 12.37 -4.72
C PHE A 428 -4.98 10.99 -4.98
N SER A 429 -4.65 10.28 -3.90
CA SER A 429 -4.58 8.83 -3.95
C SER A 429 -5.30 8.23 -2.77
N ILE A 430 -5.94 7.10 -3.00
CA ILE A 430 -6.54 6.28 -1.97
C ILE A 430 -5.94 4.90 -2.07
N TYR A 431 -5.54 4.33 -0.95
CA TYR A 431 -5.19 2.93 -0.91
C TYR A 431 -5.70 2.27 0.36
N ARG A 432 -5.82 0.95 0.27
CA ARG A 432 -6.17 0.09 1.38
C ARG A 432 -5.39 -1.20 1.29
N ILE A 433 -5.01 -1.72 2.45
CA ILE A 433 -4.47 -3.06 2.58
C ILE A 433 -5.64 -3.97 2.98
N LEU A 434 -5.74 -5.11 2.32
CA LEU A 434 -6.85 -6.06 2.39
C LEU A 434 -6.28 -7.46 2.55
N ASN A 435 -6.99 -8.36 3.22
CA ASN A 435 -6.64 -9.78 3.21
C ASN A 435 -7.01 -10.41 1.86
N TYR A 436 -6.30 -11.48 1.49
CA TYR A 436 -6.74 -12.28 0.35
C TYR A 436 -8.19 -12.75 0.56
N PRO A 437 -9.05 -12.64 -0.47
CA PRO A 437 -10.41 -13.14 -0.39
C PRO A 437 -10.48 -14.67 -0.29
N PHE A 438 -9.35 -15.37 -0.49
CA PHE A 438 -9.22 -16.82 -0.41
C PHE A 438 -8.11 -17.12 0.60
N GLY A 439 -8.42 -17.85 1.67
CA GLY A 439 -7.42 -18.31 2.63
C GLY A 439 -6.42 -19.24 1.94
N PHE A 440 -5.13 -18.94 2.06
CA PHE A 440 -4.04 -19.79 1.56
C PHE A 440 -3.32 -20.49 2.71
#